data_AF-A0A0F8ZGP7-F1
#
_entry.id   AF-A0A0F8ZGP7-F1
#
_cell.length_a   1.000
_cell.length_b   1.000
_cell.length_c   1.000
_cell.angle_alpha   90.00
_cell.angle_beta   90.00
_cell.angle_gamma   90.00
#
_symmetry.space_group_name_H-M   'P 1'
#
loop_
_entity.id
_entity.type
_entity.pdbx_description
1 polymer ?
#
loop_
_entity_poly.entity_id
_entity_poly.type
_entity_poly.pdbx_seq_one_letter_code
_entity_poly.pdbx_strand_id
1 'polypeptide(L)'
;ECDVEDCWQREMIVNGEPDPVTEFAFGGKVYVRRRAEEAQESFPAISGAVTAYGRMLLWGLMEQAGRENVYYIDTDSLLVNGEGLERLKPRIKQGELGALHLDRIAEKVIIYGLKDYAIEGRRTVKGVKMNAIRTGEHSWIEQKWERFHSALHHGRLEDYRIRLSPKVLKLPYTKGVVLPSGVVVPHRL
;
A
#
# COMPACT_ATOMS: atom_id res chain seq x y z
N GLU A 1 -23.62 -14.34 26.25
CA GLU A 1 -24.13 -12.96 26.36
C GLU A 1 -23.42 -12.29 27.54
N CYS A 2 -23.29 -10.96 27.51
CA CYS A 2 -22.72 -10.18 28.61
C CYS A 2 -23.68 -9.01 28.93
N ASP A 3 -23.40 -8.25 29.98
CA ASP A 3 -24.14 -7.00 30.19
C ASP A 3 -23.92 -6.07 28.97
N VAL A 4 -24.91 -5.23 28.64
CA VAL A 4 -24.78 -4.22 27.59
C VAL A 4 -23.64 -3.24 27.93
N GLU A 5 -23.44 -2.96 29.21
CA GLU A 5 -22.40 -2.08 29.72
C GLU A 5 -21.02 -2.78 29.81
N ASP A 6 -20.97 -4.12 29.71
CA ASP A 6 -19.72 -4.86 29.80
C ASP A 6 -18.84 -4.63 28.57
N CYS A 7 -17.64 -4.13 28.81
CA CYS A 7 -16.63 -3.87 27.79
C CYS A 7 -15.26 -4.37 28.25
N TRP A 8 -14.81 -5.51 27.71
CA TRP A 8 -13.53 -6.11 28.07
C TRP A 8 -12.92 -6.92 26.93
N GLN A 9 -11.62 -7.21 27.03
CA GLN A 9 -10.89 -8.11 26.12
C GLN A 9 -9.93 -8.99 26.94
N ARG A 10 -9.83 -10.28 26.60
CA ARG A 10 -8.85 -11.21 27.18
C ARG A 10 -8.30 -12.19 26.14
N GLU A 11 -7.10 -12.69 26.39
CA GLU A 11 -6.56 -13.85 25.68
C GLU A 11 -6.83 -15.11 26.50
N MET A 12 -7.26 -16.19 25.83
CA MET A 12 -7.57 -17.45 26.48
C MET A 12 -7.25 -18.63 25.57
N ILE A 13 -6.94 -19.78 26.19
CA ILE A 13 -6.81 -21.06 25.50
C ILE A 13 -8.18 -21.75 25.53
N VAL A 14 -8.68 -22.17 24.37
CA VAL A 14 -9.97 -22.87 24.26
C VAL A 14 -9.70 -24.34 24.03
N ASN A 15 -10.34 -25.22 24.82
CA ASN A 15 -10.30 -26.68 24.65
C ASN A 15 -8.89 -27.31 24.60
N GLY A 16 -7.88 -26.68 25.22
CA GLY A 16 -6.50 -27.17 25.20
C GLY A 16 -5.78 -27.00 23.84
N GLU A 17 -6.36 -26.23 22.91
CA GLU A 17 -5.69 -25.85 21.67
C GLU A 17 -4.41 -25.02 21.97
N PRO A 18 -3.33 -25.18 21.19
CA PRO A 18 -2.06 -24.49 21.46
C PRO A 18 -2.13 -22.98 21.20
N ASP A 19 -3.03 -22.55 20.31
CA ASP A 19 -3.14 -21.15 19.91
C ASP A 19 -4.16 -20.39 20.78
N PRO A 20 -3.76 -19.28 21.43
CA PRO A 20 -4.68 -18.46 22.17
C PRO A 20 -5.66 -17.74 21.24
N VAL A 21 -6.91 -17.62 21.68
CA VAL A 21 -7.94 -16.83 21.00
C VAL A 21 -8.14 -15.50 21.74
N THR A 22 -8.54 -14.46 21.01
CA THR A 22 -8.98 -13.21 21.63
C THR A 22 -10.48 -13.26 21.84
N GLU A 23 -10.94 -13.22 23.09
CA GLU A 23 -12.35 -13.03 23.44
C GLU A 23 -12.57 -11.58 23.87
N PHE A 24 -13.66 -10.97 23.42
CA PHE A 24 -14.02 -9.62 23.82
C PHE A 24 -15.53 -9.42 23.89
N ALA A 25 -15.97 -8.59 24.84
CA ALA A 25 -17.36 -8.21 25.04
C ALA A 25 -17.60 -6.76 24.64
N PHE A 26 -18.72 -6.51 23.95
CA PHE A 26 -19.21 -5.17 23.63
C PHE A 26 -20.68 -5.22 23.21
N GLY A 27 -21.51 -4.31 23.73
CA GLY A 27 -22.91 -4.15 23.31
C GLY A 27 -23.79 -5.37 23.58
N GLY A 28 -23.59 -6.01 24.73
CA GLY A 28 -24.34 -7.20 25.17
C GLY A 28 -23.90 -8.51 24.50
N LYS A 29 -22.89 -8.45 23.63
CA LYS A 29 -22.39 -9.61 22.88
C LYS A 29 -20.95 -9.93 23.24
N VAL A 30 -20.66 -11.23 23.26
CA VAL A 30 -19.30 -11.77 23.39
C VAL A 30 -18.87 -12.29 22.03
N TYR A 31 -17.68 -11.88 21.61
CA TYR A 31 -17.06 -12.23 20.34
C TYR A 31 -15.78 -13.02 20.59
N VAL A 32 -15.56 -14.06 19.80
CA VAL A 32 -14.32 -14.83 19.80
C VAL A 32 -13.63 -14.64 18.46
N ARG A 33 -12.42 -14.08 18.48
CA ARG A 33 -11.55 -13.96 17.32
C ARG A 33 -10.45 -15.00 17.40
N ARG A 34 -10.45 -15.91 16.42
CA ARG A 34 -9.39 -16.89 16.21
C ARG A 34 -8.47 -16.42 15.09
N ARG A 35 -7.20 -16.86 15.10
CA ARG A 35 -6.40 -16.83 13.88
C ARG A 35 -7.05 -17.82 12.91
N ALA A 36 -7.45 -17.35 11.74
CA ALA A 36 -7.96 -18.23 10.71
C ALA A 36 -6.78 -18.97 10.05
N GLU A 37 -7.02 -20.21 9.64
CA GLU A 37 -6.23 -20.91 8.64
C GLU A 37 -6.44 -20.27 7.25
N GLU A 38 -5.87 -20.86 6.19
CA GLU A 38 -6.22 -20.46 4.83
C GLU A 38 -7.75 -20.50 4.64
N ALA A 39 -8.30 -19.50 3.97
CA ALA A 39 -9.75 -19.48 3.72
C ALA A 39 -10.13 -20.71 2.89
N GLN A 40 -11.32 -21.28 3.08
CA GLN A 40 -11.72 -22.52 2.37
C GLN A 40 -11.52 -22.45 0.84
N GLU A 41 -11.76 -21.27 0.25
CA GLU A 41 -11.64 -21.01 -1.18
C GLU A 41 -10.36 -20.23 -1.54
N SER A 42 -9.33 -20.27 -0.68
CA SER A 42 -8.05 -19.65 -0.99
C SER A 42 -7.31 -20.48 -2.04
N PHE A 43 -7.02 -19.84 -3.16
CA PHE A 43 -6.15 -20.44 -4.17
C PHE A 43 -5.08 -19.43 -4.62
N PRO A 44 -3.95 -19.34 -3.87
CA PRO A 44 -2.88 -18.37 -4.14
C PRO A 44 -2.34 -18.41 -5.57
N ALA A 45 -2.42 -19.57 -6.24
CA ALA A 45 -2.01 -19.74 -7.63
C ALA A 45 -2.77 -18.81 -8.59
N ILE A 46 -4.07 -18.54 -8.39
CA ILE A 46 -4.83 -17.57 -9.19
C ILE A 46 -4.24 -16.17 -9.02
N SER A 47 -4.00 -15.76 -7.78
CA SER A 47 -3.40 -14.43 -7.49
C SER A 47 -2.00 -14.30 -8.10
N GLY A 48 -1.20 -15.38 -8.03
CA GLY A 48 0.09 -15.47 -8.70
C GLY A 48 -0.03 -15.30 -10.23
N ALA A 49 -0.96 -16.01 -10.85
CA ALA A 49 -1.19 -15.93 -12.30
C ALA A 49 -1.63 -14.53 -12.75
N VAL A 50 -2.58 -13.90 -12.03
CA VAL A 50 -3.04 -12.54 -12.33
C VAL A 50 -1.91 -11.53 -12.22
N THR A 51 -1.11 -11.60 -11.15
CA THR A 51 0.00 -10.66 -10.95
C THR A 51 1.15 -10.87 -11.95
N ALA A 52 1.42 -12.11 -12.36
CA ALA A 52 2.37 -12.41 -13.42
C ALA A 52 1.91 -11.86 -14.77
N TYR A 53 0.62 -12.07 -15.11
CA TYR A 53 0.02 -11.55 -16.33
C TYR A 53 0.10 -10.01 -16.40
N GLY A 54 -0.31 -9.32 -15.33
CA GLY A 54 -0.22 -7.86 -15.26
C GLY A 54 1.22 -7.34 -15.44
N ARG A 55 2.21 -8.05 -14.89
CA ARG A 55 3.63 -7.71 -15.07
C ARG A 55 4.10 -7.88 -16.52
N MET A 56 3.62 -8.91 -17.21
CA MET A 56 3.96 -9.13 -18.61
C MET A 56 3.26 -8.18 -19.55
N LEU A 57 2.03 -7.77 -19.22
CA LEU A 57 1.35 -6.68 -19.90
C LEU A 57 2.15 -5.38 -19.79
N LEU A 58 2.56 -4.98 -18.58
CA LEU A 58 3.39 -3.81 -18.37
C LEU A 58 4.70 -3.89 -19.16
N TRP A 59 5.36 -5.05 -19.17
CA TRP A 59 6.58 -5.25 -19.96
C TRP A 59 6.33 -5.00 -21.46
N GLY A 60 5.25 -5.56 -22.02
CA GLY A 60 4.89 -5.31 -23.42
C GLY A 60 4.61 -3.83 -23.72
N LEU A 61 4.03 -3.10 -22.77
CA LEU A 61 3.82 -1.65 -22.90
C LEU A 61 5.15 -0.88 -22.85
N MET A 62 6.10 -1.29 -22.01
CA MET A 62 7.44 -0.70 -21.97
C MET A 62 8.18 -0.89 -23.30
N GLU A 63 8.12 -2.10 -23.87
CA GLU A 63 8.72 -2.40 -25.16
C GLU A 63 8.05 -1.58 -26.27
N GLN A 64 6.72 -1.47 -26.27
CA GLN A 64 5.98 -0.65 -27.25
C GLN A 64 6.33 0.85 -27.13
N ALA A 65 6.46 1.38 -25.93
CA ALA A 65 6.87 2.77 -25.70
C ALA A 65 8.34 3.01 -26.08
N GLY A 66 9.16 1.96 -26.11
CA GLY A 66 10.61 2.05 -26.02
C GLY A 66 11.03 2.29 -24.57
N ARG A 67 11.92 1.46 -24.05
CA ARG A 67 12.32 1.47 -22.64
C ARG A 67 12.98 2.78 -22.22
N GLU A 68 13.66 3.44 -23.14
CA GLU A 68 14.27 4.76 -22.98
C GLU A 68 13.26 5.87 -22.70
N ASN A 69 12.00 5.69 -23.13
CA ASN A 69 10.93 6.65 -22.95
C ASN A 69 10.12 6.43 -21.67
N VAL A 70 10.44 5.39 -20.88
CA VAL A 70 9.72 5.04 -19.65
C VAL A 70 10.53 5.48 -18.43
N TYR A 71 9.98 6.44 -17.68
CA TYR A 71 10.65 7.01 -16.50
C TYR A 71 10.29 6.29 -15.20
N TYR A 72 9.07 5.76 -15.08
CA TYR A 72 8.61 5.10 -13.87
C TYR A 72 7.42 4.17 -14.13
N ILE A 73 7.27 3.15 -13.30
CA ILE A 73 6.17 2.18 -13.38
C ILE A 73 5.71 1.83 -11.97
N ASP A 74 4.40 1.81 -11.75
CA ASP A 74 3.81 1.32 -10.49
C ASP A 74 2.52 0.53 -10.73
N THR A 75 2.59 -0.78 -10.47
CA THR A 75 1.50 -1.79 -10.55
C THR A 75 0.76 -1.91 -11.88
N ASP A 76 0.18 -0.83 -12.37
CA ASP A 76 -0.73 -0.73 -13.52
C ASP A 76 -0.58 0.61 -14.28
N SER A 77 0.44 1.40 -13.95
CA SER A 77 0.71 2.71 -14.54
C SER A 77 2.13 2.84 -15.08
N LEU A 78 2.30 3.70 -16.08
CA LEU A 78 3.60 4.09 -16.63
C LEU A 78 3.69 5.62 -16.69
N LEU A 79 4.84 6.17 -16.32
CA LEU A 79 5.22 7.54 -16.65
C LEU A 79 6.15 7.50 -17.84
N VAL A 80 5.77 8.19 -18.91
CA VAL A 80 6.51 8.23 -20.17
C VAL A 80 6.72 9.67 -20.65
N ASN A 81 7.69 9.86 -21.53
CA ASN A 81 7.84 11.12 -22.25
C ASN A 81 6.86 11.23 -23.44
N GLY A 82 6.96 12.33 -24.20
CA GLY A 82 6.10 12.56 -25.37
C GLY A 82 6.22 11.48 -26.44
N GLU A 83 7.42 11.00 -26.74
CA GLU A 83 7.61 9.94 -27.76
C GLU A 83 7.02 8.60 -27.31
N GLY A 84 7.19 8.23 -26.04
CA GLY A 84 6.55 7.05 -25.45
C GLY A 84 5.02 7.17 -25.47
N LEU A 85 4.49 8.36 -25.21
CA LEU A 85 3.04 8.62 -25.30
C LEU A 85 2.54 8.42 -26.74
N GLU A 86 3.20 9.00 -27.75
CA GLU A 86 2.84 8.82 -29.16
C GLU A 86 2.81 7.34 -29.55
N ARG A 87 3.81 6.56 -29.15
CA ARG A 87 3.89 5.12 -29.41
C ARG A 87 2.79 4.32 -28.68
N LEU A 88 2.32 4.80 -27.52
CA LEU A 88 1.27 4.15 -26.73
C LEU A 88 -0.16 4.58 -27.12
N LYS A 89 -0.35 5.66 -27.89
CA LYS A 89 -1.67 6.15 -28.32
C LYS A 89 -2.64 5.06 -28.80
N PRO A 90 -2.25 4.06 -29.61
CA PRO A 90 -3.17 3.02 -30.05
C PRO A 90 -3.77 2.15 -28.93
N ARG A 91 -3.16 2.13 -27.75
CA ARG A 91 -3.63 1.40 -26.56
C ARG A 91 -4.53 2.25 -25.66
N ILE A 92 -4.60 3.57 -25.89
CA ILE A 92 -5.39 4.48 -25.07
C ILE A 92 -6.82 4.48 -25.59
N LYS A 93 -7.72 3.83 -24.85
CA LYS A 93 -9.13 3.73 -25.21
C LYS A 93 -10.00 3.93 -23.97
N GLN A 94 -10.64 5.07 -23.89
CA GLN A 94 -11.44 5.43 -22.73
C GLN A 94 -12.66 4.51 -22.60
N GLY A 95 -12.83 3.88 -21.44
CA GLY A 95 -13.98 3.02 -21.14
C GLY A 95 -13.86 1.57 -21.62
N GLU A 96 -12.79 1.20 -22.33
CA GLU A 96 -12.54 -0.20 -22.71
C GLU A 96 -11.80 -0.95 -21.60
N LEU A 97 -12.28 -2.14 -21.26
CA LEU A 97 -11.68 -2.96 -20.22
C LEU A 97 -10.24 -3.35 -20.61
N GLY A 98 -9.29 -3.08 -19.71
CA GLY A 98 -7.87 -3.40 -19.92
C GLY A 98 -7.12 -2.44 -20.85
N ALA A 99 -7.78 -1.42 -21.40
CA ALA A 99 -7.13 -0.37 -22.18
C ALA A 99 -6.43 0.66 -21.29
N LEU A 100 -5.49 1.40 -21.87
CA LEU A 100 -4.84 2.51 -21.18
C LEU A 100 -5.78 3.71 -21.07
N HIS A 101 -5.67 4.41 -19.94
CA HIS A 101 -6.26 5.71 -19.71
C HIS A 101 -5.15 6.75 -19.54
N LEU A 102 -5.25 7.88 -20.24
CA LEU A 102 -4.36 9.01 -20.03
C LEU A 102 -4.80 9.78 -18.77
N ASP A 103 -4.14 9.51 -17.65
CA ASP A 103 -4.45 10.16 -16.35
C ASP A 103 -4.03 11.63 -16.30
N ARG A 104 -2.80 11.93 -16.75
CA ARG A 104 -2.22 13.28 -16.62
C ARG A 104 -1.07 13.52 -17.59
N ILE A 105 -0.97 14.77 -18.06
CA ILE A 105 0.23 15.34 -18.66
C ILE A 105 0.84 16.33 -17.66
N ALA A 106 2.15 16.25 -17.46
CA ALA A 106 2.90 17.11 -16.54
C ALA A 106 4.18 17.60 -17.23
N GLU A 107 4.55 18.85 -16.99
CA GLU A 107 5.80 19.45 -17.45
C GLU A 107 6.97 19.01 -16.57
N LYS A 108 6.72 18.78 -15.27
CA LYS A 108 7.76 18.41 -14.32
C LYS A 108 7.34 17.29 -13.39
N VAL A 109 8.15 16.24 -13.40
CA VAL A 109 8.10 15.14 -12.44
C VAL A 109 9.48 14.95 -11.80
N ILE A 110 9.51 14.79 -10.48
CA ILE A 110 10.71 14.42 -9.73
C ILE A 110 10.43 13.08 -9.05
N ILE A 111 11.25 12.07 -9.33
CA ILE A 111 11.14 10.73 -8.72
C ILE A 111 12.24 10.62 -7.68
N TYR A 112 11.86 10.53 -6.40
CA TYR A 112 12.81 10.32 -5.30
C TYR A 112 13.04 8.83 -5.02
N GLY A 113 12.08 7.99 -5.38
CA GLY A 113 12.18 6.55 -5.21
C GLY A 113 10.83 5.85 -5.40
N LEU A 114 10.72 4.64 -4.84
CA LEU A 114 9.50 3.84 -4.92
C LEU A 114 8.34 4.52 -4.22
N LYS A 115 7.35 4.94 -5.00
CA LYS A 115 6.11 5.57 -4.55
C LYS A 115 6.37 6.84 -3.72
N ASP A 116 7.43 7.54 -4.11
CA ASP A 116 7.83 8.84 -3.59
C ASP A 116 8.23 9.71 -4.78
N TYR A 117 7.29 10.54 -5.22
CA TYR A 117 7.47 11.39 -6.39
C TYR A 117 6.68 12.68 -6.24
N ALA A 118 7.15 13.74 -6.91
CA ALA A 118 6.46 15.01 -7.02
C ALA A 118 6.06 15.27 -8.47
N ILE A 119 4.79 15.61 -8.69
CA ILE A 119 4.24 16.00 -9.98
C ILE A 119 3.77 17.43 -9.83
N GLU A 120 4.27 18.35 -10.65
CA GLU A 120 3.92 19.78 -10.58
C GLU A 120 4.08 20.36 -9.15
N GLY A 121 5.18 20.02 -8.49
CA GLY A 121 5.48 20.44 -7.12
C GLY A 121 4.69 19.72 -6.02
N ARG A 122 3.62 18.99 -6.35
CA ARG A 122 2.86 18.20 -5.37
C ARG A 122 3.51 16.84 -5.15
N ARG A 123 4.15 16.68 -3.99
CA ARG A 123 4.79 15.41 -3.57
C ARG A 123 3.78 14.45 -2.94
N THR A 124 3.83 13.20 -3.38
CA THR A 124 3.09 12.09 -2.80
C THR A 124 4.07 11.03 -2.33
N VAL A 125 3.92 10.58 -1.09
CA VAL A 125 4.77 9.54 -0.49
C VAL A 125 3.90 8.44 0.08
N LYS A 126 4.08 7.20 -0.39
CA LYS A 126 3.25 6.08 0.07
C LYS A 126 3.39 5.89 1.57
N GLY A 127 2.23 5.74 2.21
CA GLY A 127 2.14 5.49 3.62
C GLY A 127 2.28 6.74 4.48
N VAL A 128 2.57 7.92 3.90
CA VAL A 128 2.57 9.18 4.65
C VAL A 128 1.20 9.84 4.53
N LYS A 129 0.63 10.26 5.66
CA LYS A 129 -0.65 10.98 5.67
C LYS A 129 -0.50 12.37 5.05
N MET A 130 -1.55 12.83 4.38
CA MET A 130 -1.58 14.17 3.78
C MET A 130 -1.38 15.29 4.81
N ASN A 131 -1.85 15.11 6.05
CA ASN A 131 -1.67 16.06 7.15
C ASN A 131 -0.48 15.72 8.07
N ALA A 132 0.43 14.85 7.63
CA ALA A 132 1.62 14.54 8.39
C ALA A 132 2.56 15.75 8.43
N ILE A 133 3.11 16.05 9.60
CA ILE A 133 4.08 17.12 9.77
C ILE A 133 5.45 16.57 9.43
N ARG A 134 6.09 17.08 8.38
CA ARG A 134 7.47 16.69 8.03
C ARG A 134 8.42 17.26 9.07
N THR A 135 9.19 16.41 9.72
CA THR A 135 10.16 16.78 10.77
C THR A 135 11.61 16.62 10.33
N GLY A 136 11.84 16.05 9.16
CA GLY A 136 13.15 15.86 8.56
C GLY A 136 13.00 15.36 7.13
N GLU A 137 14.11 15.00 6.49
CA GLU A 137 14.06 14.61 5.08
C GLU A 137 13.14 13.40 4.84
N HIS A 138 13.15 12.46 5.78
CA HIS A 138 12.43 11.19 5.71
C HIS A 138 11.76 10.79 7.02
N SER A 139 11.46 11.80 7.83
CA SER A 139 10.77 11.66 9.10
C SER A 139 9.54 12.57 9.13
N TRP A 140 8.48 12.03 9.70
CA TRP A 140 7.19 12.68 9.84
C TRP A 140 6.63 12.42 11.23
N ILE A 141 5.74 13.31 11.67
CA ILE A 141 4.83 13.08 12.78
C ILE A 141 3.42 12.94 12.19
N GLU A 142 2.75 11.84 12.50
CA GLU A 142 1.41 11.54 12.02
C GLU A 142 0.42 11.42 13.17
N GLN A 143 -0.82 11.84 12.93
CA GLN A 143 -1.93 11.55 13.83
C GLN A 143 -2.33 10.08 13.70
N LYS A 144 -2.24 9.31 14.77
CA LYS A 144 -2.69 7.92 14.87
C LYS A 144 -3.97 7.85 15.69
N TRP A 145 -4.98 7.30 15.04
CA TRP A 145 -6.32 7.09 15.57
C TRP A 145 -6.29 5.81 16.41
N GLU A 146 -6.74 5.86 17.65
CA GLU A 146 -6.84 4.67 18.48
C GLU A 146 -7.87 3.71 17.88
N ARG A 147 -7.48 2.45 17.69
CA ARG A 147 -8.39 1.43 17.16
C ARG A 147 -9.33 0.99 18.27
N PHE A 148 -10.56 0.62 17.91
CA PHE A 148 -11.57 0.12 18.85
C PHE A 148 -11.02 -0.94 19.82
N HIS A 149 -10.34 -1.99 19.34
CA HIS A 149 -9.76 -3.01 20.21
C HIS A 149 -8.69 -2.48 21.18
N SER A 150 -7.91 -1.49 20.77
CA SER A 150 -6.95 -0.85 21.67
C SER A 150 -7.67 -0.03 22.73
N ALA A 151 -8.70 0.73 22.35
CA ALA A 151 -9.54 1.47 23.28
C ALA A 151 -10.24 0.54 24.28
N LEU A 152 -10.79 -0.57 23.81
CA LEU A 152 -11.42 -1.61 24.62
C LEU A 152 -10.43 -2.23 25.63
N HIS A 153 -9.24 -2.62 25.17
CA HIS A 153 -8.19 -3.15 26.04
C HIS A 153 -7.73 -2.15 27.09
N HIS A 154 -7.70 -0.85 26.77
CA HIS A 154 -7.33 0.20 27.72
C HIS A 154 -8.49 0.67 28.61
N GLY A 155 -9.70 0.16 28.43
CA GLY A 155 -10.90 0.61 29.15
C GLY A 155 -11.30 2.06 28.84
N ARG A 156 -11.10 2.52 27.59
CA ARG A 156 -11.28 3.91 27.16
C ARG A 156 -12.23 4.03 25.97
N LEU A 157 -13.50 3.68 26.19
CA LEU A 157 -14.54 3.77 25.15
C LEU A 157 -15.29 5.10 25.18
N GLU A 158 -15.22 5.83 26.30
CA GLU A 158 -15.93 7.10 26.50
C GLU A 158 -15.23 8.31 25.87
N ASP A 159 -13.91 8.23 25.66
CA ASP A 159 -13.11 9.30 25.06
C ASP A 159 -12.41 8.85 23.77
N TYR A 160 -12.28 9.78 22.80
CA TYR A 160 -11.58 9.52 21.56
C TYR A 160 -10.19 10.17 21.56
N ARG A 161 -9.12 9.37 21.44
CA ARG A 161 -7.74 9.87 21.51
C ARG A 161 -7.02 9.81 20.17
N ILE A 162 -6.49 10.96 19.75
CA ILE A 162 -5.55 11.07 18.64
C ILE A 162 -4.14 11.19 19.23
N ARG A 163 -3.26 10.24 18.91
CA ARG A 163 -1.86 10.28 19.33
C ARG A 163 -0.99 10.77 18.20
N LEU A 164 0.01 11.61 18.50
CA LEU A 164 1.08 11.89 17.56
C LEU A 164 2.07 10.71 17.58
N SER A 165 2.38 10.17 16.41
CA SER A 165 3.30 9.05 16.25
C SER A 165 4.41 9.44 15.29
N PRO A 166 5.69 9.23 15.64
CA PRO A 166 6.76 9.40 14.68
C PRO A 166 6.64 8.32 13.59
N LYS A 167 7.04 8.69 12.39
CA LYS A 167 7.17 7.81 11.23
C LYS A 167 8.48 8.11 10.53
N VAL A 168 9.28 7.08 10.32
CA VAL A 168 10.50 7.16 9.54
C VAL A 168 10.38 6.19 8.38
N LEU A 169 10.64 6.67 7.17
CA LEU A 169 10.68 5.82 5.98
C LEU A 169 12.09 5.33 5.74
N LYS A 170 12.22 4.07 5.33
CA LYS A 170 13.48 3.51 4.82
C LYS A 170 13.59 3.83 3.34
N LEU A 171 14.74 4.34 2.95
CA LEU A 171 14.93 5.07 1.69
C LEU A 171 15.83 4.39 0.69
N PRO A 172 16.90 3.67 1.11
CA PRO A 172 17.77 3.06 0.13
C PRO A 172 16.95 2.14 -0.77
N TYR A 173 17.03 2.38 -2.08
CA TYR A 173 16.49 1.45 -3.06
C TYR A 173 17.35 0.20 -3.00
N THR A 174 16.89 -0.82 -2.27
CA THR A 174 17.65 -2.06 -2.07
C THR A 174 17.30 -3.16 -3.07
N LYS A 175 16.37 -2.90 -3.99
CA LYS A 175 15.85 -3.91 -4.94
C LYS A 175 16.68 -4.05 -6.22
N GLY A 176 17.77 -3.30 -6.33
CA GLY A 176 18.68 -3.29 -7.48
C GLY A 176 19.74 -2.20 -7.31
N VAL A 177 20.61 -2.06 -8.31
CA VAL A 177 21.63 -1.02 -8.39
C VAL A 177 21.08 0.14 -9.21
N VAL A 178 21.07 1.34 -8.63
CA VAL A 178 20.67 2.57 -9.32
C VAL A 178 21.90 3.16 -10.03
N LEU A 179 21.85 3.27 -11.35
CA LEU A 179 22.90 3.86 -12.17
C LEU A 179 22.86 5.40 -12.09
N PRO A 180 23.94 6.11 -12.48
CA PRO A 180 23.94 7.58 -12.54
C PRO A 180 22.85 8.17 -13.43
N SER A 181 22.37 7.40 -14.42
CA SER A 181 21.23 7.76 -15.27
C SER A 181 19.86 7.67 -14.58
N GLY A 182 19.80 7.13 -13.35
CA GLY A 182 18.56 6.80 -12.65
C GLY A 182 17.97 5.44 -13.02
N VAL A 183 18.53 4.75 -14.03
CA VAL A 183 18.09 3.40 -14.41
C VAL A 183 18.45 2.39 -13.32
N VAL A 184 17.51 1.51 -12.99
CA VAL A 184 17.71 0.43 -12.03
C VAL A 184 18.05 -0.86 -12.76
N VAL A 185 19.17 -1.48 -12.38
CA VAL A 185 19.54 -2.84 -12.83
C VAL A 185 19.39 -3.84 -11.67
N PRO A 186 18.99 -5.09 -11.94
CA PRO A 186 18.89 -6.10 -10.89
C PRO A 186 20.28 -6.39 -10.30
N HIS A 187 20.30 -6.86 -9.05
CA HIS A 187 21.51 -7.44 -8.48
C HIS A 187 21.93 -8.64 -9.33
N ARG A 188 23.23 -8.81 -9.55
CA ARG A 188 23.75 -10.05 -10.15
C ARG A 188 23.49 -11.19 -9.16
N LEU A 189 22.88 -12.27 -9.66
CA LEU A 189 22.76 -13.54 -8.94
C LEU A 189 24.06 -14.32 -9.06
#